data_AF-A0A7V8Z5Y9-F1
#
_entry.id   AF-A0A7V8Z5Y9-F1
#
_cell.length_a   1.000
_cell.length_b   1.000
_cell.length_c   1.000
_cell.angle_alpha   90.00
_cell.angle_beta   90.00
_cell.angle_gamma   90.00
#
_symmetry.space_group_name_H-M   'P 1'
#
loop_
_entity.id
_entity.type
_entity.pdbx_description
1 polymer ?
#
loop_
_entity_poly.entity_id
_entity_poly.type
_entity_poly.pdbx_seq_one_letter_code
_entity_poly.pdbx_strand_id
1 'polypeptide(L)' 'MKRCAKCPDPAGALMWFSYRERTAWLRDLDASFDRFVDYPLCRTHGDRFAPPSGWRLNDDRGVVPTPHPVANVA' A
#
# COMPACT_ATOMS: atom_id res chain seq x y z
N MET A 1 -2.58 9.88 -14.38
CA MET A 1 -1.55 9.30 -13.48
C MET A 1 -1.71 9.89 -12.09
N LYS A 2 -1.52 9.09 -11.03
CA LYS A 2 -1.47 9.60 -9.65
C LYS A 2 -0.05 10.04 -9.33
N ARG A 3 0.11 11.11 -8.55
CA ARG A 3 1.41 11.64 -8.13
C ARG A 3 1.66 11.34 -6.66
N CYS A 4 2.94 11.23 -6.28
CA CYS A 4 3.33 11.09 -4.90
C CYS A 4 2.84 12.30 -4.07
N ALA A 5 2.38 12.05 -2.85
CA ALA A 5 1.99 13.09 -1.91
C ALA A 5 3.18 13.89 -1.33
N LYS A 6 4.43 13.46 -1.59
CA LYS A 6 5.64 14.04 -1.02
C LYS A 6 6.59 14.68 -2.04
N CYS A 7 6.44 14.35 -3.33
CA CYS A 7 7.30 14.84 -4.42
C CYS A 7 6.53 14.81 -5.76
N PRO A 8 7.04 15.44 -6.83
CA PRO A 8 6.35 15.46 -8.12
C PRO A 8 6.34 14.11 -8.87
N ASP A 9 7.05 13.10 -8.38
CA ASP A 9 7.19 11.79 -9.03
C ASP A 9 5.85 11.03 -9.15
N PRO A 10 5.71 10.14 -10.14
CA PRO A 10 4.54 9.27 -10.24
C PRO A 10 4.43 8.35 -9.02
N ALA A 11 3.20 8.13 -8.57
CA ALA A 11 2.92 7.17 -7.51
C ALA A 11 3.12 5.74 -8.01
N GLY A 12 3.70 4.90 -7.16
CA GLY A 12 3.86 3.46 -7.40
C GLY A 12 3.36 2.61 -6.24
N ALA A 13 2.92 3.23 -5.15
CA ALA A 13 2.37 2.58 -3.97
C ALA A 13 1.25 3.42 -3.36
N LEU A 14 0.40 2.77 -2.58
CA LEU A 14 -0.62 3.37 -1.74
C LEU A 14 -0.30 3.09 -0.28
N MET A 15 -0.45 4.10 0.57
CA MET A 15 -0.25 4.00 2.01
C MET A 15 -1.52 4.42 2.74
N TRP A 16 -1.90 3.72 3.80
CA TRP A 16 -2.96 4.18 4.70
C TRP A 16 -2.69 3.76 6.15
N PHE A 17 -3.40 4.39 7.08
CA PHE A 17 -3.29 4.11 8.50
C PHE A 17 -4.53 3.39 9.04
N SER A 18 -4.31 2.23 9.66
CA SER A 18 -5.26 1.60 10.57
C SER A 18 -4.96 2.10 11.99
N TYR A 19 -5.63 3.19 12.39
CA TYR A 19 -5.42 3.80 13.71
C TYR A 19 -5.81 2.87 14.85
N ARG A 20 -6.88 2.09 14.67
CA ARG A 20 -7.36 1.11 15.65
C ARG A 20 -6.30 0.04 15.95
N GLU A 21 -5.60 -0.42 14.92
CA GLU A 21 -4.59 -1.48 15.02
C GLU A 21 -3.16 -0.93 15.18
N ARG A 22 -3.00 0.40 15.19
CA ARG A 22 -1.69 1.09 15.15
C ARG A 22 -0.79 0.51 14.06
N THR A 23 -1.36 0.34 12.86
CA THR A 23 -0.65 -0.25 11.72
C THR A 23 -0.72 0.71 10.54
N ALA A 24 0.43 0.96 9.91
CA ALA A 24 0.50 1.59 8.60
C ALA A 24 0.67 0.49 7.55
N TRP A 25 -0.04 0.64 6.44
CA TRP A 25 -0.03 -0.34 5.36
C TRP A 25 0.58 0.26 4.11
N LEU A 26 1.31 -0.55 3.34
CA LEU A 26 1.80 -0.24 2.01
C LEU A 26 1.35 -1.33 1.04
N ARG A 27 0.78 -0.93 -0.09
CA ARG A 27 0.43 -1.82 -1.20
C ARG A 27 0.81 -1.21 -2.53
N ASP A 28 0.91 -2.04 -3.57
CA ASP A 28 1.16 -1.52 -4.92
C ASP A 28 -0.02 -0.64 -5.37
N LEU A 29 0.27 0.33 -6.23
CA LEU A 29 -0.78 1.17 -6.81
C LEU A 29 -1.70 0.32 -7.68
N ASP A 30 -2.97 0.21 -7.28
CA ASP A 30 -4.00 -0.56 -7.98
C ASP A 30 -5.23 0.31 -8.34
N ALA A 31 -6.23 -0.31 -8.98
CA ALA A 31 -7.47 0.35 -9.35
C ALA A 31 -8.39 0.62 -8.15
N SER A 32 -8.14 0.00 -7.00
CA SER A 32 -8.88 0.15 -5.75
C SER A 32 -8.36 1.32 -4.89
N PHE A 33 -7.70 2.30 -5.52
CA PHE A 33 -7.30 3.55 -4.90
C PHE A 33 -8.50 4.40 -4.46
N ASP A 34 -8.54 4.75 -3.18
CA ASP A 34 -9.46 5.74 -2.63
C ASP A 34 -8.71 7.03 -2.27
N ARG A 35 -9.06 8.14 -2.95
CA ARG A 35 -8.44 9.46 -2.72
C ARG A 35 -8.65 10.03 -1.31
N PHE A 36 -9.61 9.52 -0.55
CA PHE A 36 -9.95 10.01 0.78
C PHE A 36 -9.25 9.23 1.89
N VAL A 37 -8.79 8.00 1.59
CA VAL A 37 -8.19 7.09 2.58
C VAL A 37 -6.72 6.83 2.28
N ASP A 38 -6.36 6.70 1.00
CA ASP A 38 -5.03 6.33 0.55
C ASP A 38 -4.14 7.56 0.28
N TYR A 39 -2.91 7.46 0.75
CA TYR A 39 -1.81 8.37 0.50
C TYR A 39 -0.91 7.77 -0.61
N PRO A 40 -0.93 8.31 -1.84
CA PRO A 40 -0.09 7.81 -2.91
C PRO A 40 1.38 8.16 -2.67
N LEU A 41 2.27 7.18 -2.75
CA LEU A 41 3.72 7.35 -2.63
C LEU A 41 4.44 6.85 -3.89
N CYS A 42 5.52 7.52 -4.31
CA CYS A 42 6.45 6.93 -5.28
C CYS A 42 7.23 5.79 -4.62
N ARG A 43 7.87 4.91 -5.41
CA ARG A 43 8.65 3.78 -4.87
C ARG A 43 9.68 4.22 -3.84
N THR A 44 10.47 5.25 -4.14
CA THR A 44 11.47 5.81 -3.23
C THR A 44 10.90 6.26 -1.89
N HIS A 45 9.74 6.93 -1.89
CA HIS A 45 9.09 7.36 -0.65
C HIS A 45 8.40 6.22 0.10
N GLY A 46 7.88 5.22 -0.62
CA GLY A 46 7.37 3.99 0.00
C GLY A 46 8.49 3.20 0.70
N ASP A 47 9.64 3.04 0.04
CA ASP A 47 10.78 2.26 0.57
C ASP A 47 11.45 2.91 1.79
N ARG A 48 11.33 4.24 1.92
CA ARG A 48 11.83 5.00 3.07
C ARG A 48 10.78 5.25 4.14
N PHE A 49 9.54 4.81 3.91
CA PHE A 49 8.46 5.10 4.83
C PHE A 49 8.68 4.33 6.14
N ALA A 50 8.61 5.05 7.25
CA ALA A 50 8.62 4.50 8.59
C ALA A 50 7.34 4.94 9.31
N PRO A 51 6.62 4.02 9.96
CA PRO A 51 5.43 4.37 10.72
C PRO A 51 5.82 5.09 12.03
N PRO A 52 4.86 5.73 12.72
CA PRO A 52 5.10 6.30 14.05
C PRO A 52 5.64 5.27 15.06
N SER A 53 6.33 5.73 16.09
CA SER A 53 6.89 4.83 17.11
C SER A 53 5.80 3.96 17.76
N GLY A 54 6.08 2.66 17.91
CA GLY A 54 5.14 1.67 18.45
C GLY A 54 4.05 1.22 17.47
N TRP A 55 4.11 1.65 16.21
CA TRP A 55 3.24 1.16 15.15
C TRP A 55 3.91 0.07 14.33
N ARG A 56 3.09 -0.80 13.75
CA ARG A 56 3.55 -1.79 12.77
C ARG A 56 3.53 -1.18 11.37
N LEU A 57 4.46 -1.61 10.54
CA LEU A 57 4.38 -1.46 9.09
C LEU A 57 4.01 -2.82 8.51
N ASN A 58 2.92 -2.89 7.76
CA ASN A 58 2.65 -4.02 6.88
C ASN A 58 2.89 -3.61 5.43
N ASP A 59 3.83 -4.26 4.76
CA ASP A 59 4.20 -3.96 3.39
C ASP A 59 3.86 -5.16 2.50
N ASP A 60 2.71 -5.05 1.83
CA ASP A 60 2.16 -6.09 0.96
C ASP A 60 2.56 -5.85 -0.51
N ARG A 61 3.46 -4.89 -0.78
CA ARG A 61 3.97 -4.63 -2.13
C ARG A 61 4.74 -5.85 -2.65
N GLY A 62 4.53 -6.20 -3.92
CA GLY A 62 5.21 -7.33 -4.55
C GLY A 62 4.73 -8.70 -4.10
N VAL A 63 3.71 -8.78 -3.23
CA VAL A 63 3.01 -10.03 -2.95
C VAL A 63 2.11 -10.34 -4.13
N VAL A 64 2.63 -11.14 -5.08
CA VAL A 64 1.79 -11.76 -6.10
C VAL A 64 0.80 -12.66 -5.37
N PRO A 65 -0.52 -12.46 -5.48
CA PRO A 65 -1.48 -13.40 -4.93
C PRO A 65 -1.18 -14.76 -5.57
N THR A 66 -0.74 -15.73 -4.78
CA THR A 66 -0.63 -17.10 -5.25
C THR A 66 -2.01 -17.48 -5.81
N PRO A 67 -2.12 -17.90 -7.09
CA PRO A 67 -3.40 -18.31 -7.63
C PRO A 67 -3.90 -19.47 -6.77
N HIS A 68 -4.96 -19.25 -6.01
CA HIS A 68 -5.63 -20.33 -5.30
C HIS A 68 -6.13 -21.32 -6.35
N PRO A 69 -5.83 -22.63 -6.24
CA PRO A 69 -6.44 -23.61 -7.13
C PRO A 69 -7.94 -23.54 -6.92
N VAL A 70 -8.68 -23.14 -7.96
CA VAL A 70 -10.14 -23.24 -7.97
C VAL A 70 -10.49 -24.73 -7.82
N ALA A 71 -10.96 -25.10 -6.63
CA ALA A 71 -11.50 -26.43 -6.41
C ALA A 71 -12.80 -26.52 -7.21
N ASN A 72 -12.74 -27.08 -8.42
CA ASN A 72 -13.93 -27.51 -9.13
C ASN A 72 -14.56 -28.64 -8.30
N VAL A 73 -15.63 -28.30 -7.58
CA VAL A 73 -16.51 -29.30 -6.97
C VAL A 73 -17.30 -29.94 -8.12
N ALA A 74 -17.02 -31.22 -8.35
CA ALA A 74 -17.78 -32.09 -9.25
C ALA A 74 -19.05 -32.63 -8.58
#